data_AF-A0A7S0QLN3-F1
#
_entry.id   AF-A0A7S0QLN3-F1
#
_cell.length_a   1.000
_cell.length_b   1.000
_cell.length_c   1.000
_cell.angle_alpha   90.00
_cell.angle_beta   90.00
_cell.angle_gamma   90.00
#
_symmetry.space_group_name_H-M   'P 1'
#
loop_
_entity.id
_entity.type
_entity.pdbx_description
1 polymer ?
#
loop_
_entity_poly.entity_id
_entity_poly.type
_entity_poly.pdbx_seq_one_letter_code
_entity_poly.pdbx_strand_id
1 'polypeptide(L)'
;QSWGAAAALLGGSNTNQAHLPDGEGGGSDEDSDDDESSKRTNSRRKILIEPIQDKNKRQITFNKRKNGILKKAKDLHILTGAQVLLFVSSETGGLFEFVSPSLAS
;
A
#
# COMPACT_ATOMS: atom_id res chain seq x y z
N GLN A 1 7.62 -19.71 -11.30
CA GLN A 1 6.69 -20.21 -12.34
C GLN A 1 5.39 -19.47 -12.09
N SER A 2 4.69 -18.80 -12.99
CA SER A 2 4.68 -18.71 -14.44
C SER A 2 3.74 -17.53 -14.77
N TRP A 3 3.94 -16.85 -15.90
CA TRP A 3 2.87 -16.05 -16.51
C TRP A 3 1.69 -16.96 -16.89
N GLY A 4 0.47 -16.42 -16.83
CA GLY A 4 -0.75 -17.05 -17.35
C GLY A 4 -1.63 -15.97 -17.96
N ALA A 5 -2.00 -16.19 -19.22
CA ALA A 5 -2.38 -15.21 -20.21
C ALA A 5 -3.80 -14.63 -20.09
N ALA A 6 -4.02 -13.58 -20.89
CA ALA A 6 -5.27 -12.90 -21.16
C ALA A 6 -6.20 -13.66 -22.16
N ALA A 7 -7.41 -13.08 -22.35
CA ALA A 7 -8.47 -13.31 -23.36
C ALA A 7 -9.68 -14.12 -22.87
N ALA A 8 -10.94 -13.89 -23.26
CA ALA A 8 -11.69 -12.78 -23.85
C ALA A 8 -13.19 -13.16 -23.81
N LEU A 9 -14.07 -12.15 -23.60
CA LEU A 9 -15.44 -11.92 -24.07
C LEU A 9 -16.41 -13.09 -24.43
N LEU A 10 -17.65 -13.08 -23.88
CA LEU A 10 -18.97 -12.87 -24.55
C LEU A 10 -20.18 -13.53 -23.84
N GLY A 11 -21.31 -12.81 -23.79
CA GLY A 11 -22.71 -13.31 -23.59
C GLY A 11 -23.16 -13.49 -22.14
N GLY A 12 -24.38 -13.18 -21.66
CA GLY A 12 -25.66 -12.78 -22.27
C GLY A 12 -26.81 -13.38 -21.43
N SER A 13 -27.74 -12.53 -20.96
CA SER A 13 -29.17 -12.78 -20.58
C SER A 13 -29.60 -13.74 -19.44
N ASN A 14 -30.21 -13.15 -18.40
CA ASN A 14 -31.52 -13.45 -17.74
C ASN A 14 -32.14 -14.88 -17.78
N THR A 15 -32.55 -15.45 -16.63
CA THR A 15 -33.94 -15.85 -16.24
C THR A 15 -33.98 -16.54 -14.85
N ASN A 16 -35.19 -16.61 -14.28
CA ASN A 16 -35.60 -16.99 -12.92
C ASN A 16 -35.53 -18.49 -12.54
N GLN A 17 -35.55 -18.70 -11.21
CA GLN A 17 -36.32 -19.68 -10.41
C GLN A 17 -35.76 -21.07 -10.05
N ALA A 18 -36.31 -21.54 -8.90
CA ALA A 18 -36.25 -22.86 -8.23
C ALA A 18 -35.13 -22.99 -7.18
N HIS A 19 -35.26 -23.57 -5.99
CA HIS A 19 -36.34 -24.27 -5.26
C HIS A 19 -35.72 -24.67 -3.88
N LEU A 20 -36.42 -24.49 -2.76
CA LEU A 20 -35.97 -25.01 -1.43
C LEU A 20 -36.15 -26.54 -1.37
N PRO A 21 -35.31 -27.25 -0.61
CA PRO A 21 -35.90 -27.91 0.56
C PRO A 21 -35.06 -27.85 1.85
N ASP A 22 -35.79 -28.00 2.94
CA ASP A 22 -35.38 -28.05 4.34
C ASP A 22 -34.38 -29.19 4.64
N GLY A 23 -33.46 -28.92 5.56
CA GLY A 23 -32.51 -29.90 6.08
C GLY A 23 -31.95 -29.48 7.42
N GLU A 24 -32.58 -29.93 8.49
CA GLU A 24 -32.06 -29.91 9.86
C GLU A 24 -30.75 -30.71 9.93
N GLY A 25 -29.71 -30.13 10.51
CA GLY A 25 -28.43 -30.79 10.77
C GLY A 25 -27.81 -30.23 12.05
N GLY A 26 -27.85 -31.01 13.12
CA GLY A 26 -27.35 -30.64 14.44
C GLY A 26 -25.86 -30.28 14.40
N GLY A 27 -25.52 -29.16 15.02
CA GLY A 27 -24.15 -28.80 15.32
C GLY A 27 -23.66 -29.66 16.48
N SER A 28 -22.73 -30.58 16.20
CA SER A 28 -21.82 -31.11 17.20
C SER A 28 -20.61 -30.19 17.27
N ASP A 29 -20.37 -29.67 18.46
CA ASP A 29 -19.20 -28.88 18.83
C ASP A 29 -17.91 -29.65 18.48
N GLU A 30 -17.18 -29.15 17.49
CA GLU A 30 -15.79 -29.53 17.25
C GLU A 30 -14.92 -28.29 17.48
N ASP A 31 -14.46 -28.17 18.72
CA ASP A 31 -13.37 -27.29 19.14
C ASP A 31 -12.14 -27.58 18.26
N SER A 32 -11.92 -26.75 17.25
CA SER A 32 -10.68 -26.74 16.47
C SER A 32 -9.85 -25.54 16.90
N ASP A 33 -8.72 -25.87 17.50
CA ASP A 33 -7.72 -25.01 18.13
C ASP A 33 -7.54 -23.65 17.43
N ASP A 34 -7.79 -22.59 18.19
CA ASP A 34 -7.36 -21.22 17.91
C ASP A 34 -5.82 -21.17 17.81
N ASP A 35 -5.26 -21.46 16.64
CA ASP A 35 -3.93 -20.95 16.26
C ASP A 35 -4.10 -19.46 15.91
N GLU A 36 -4.28 -18.65 16.96
CA GLU A 36 -4.16 -17.20 16.97
C GLU A 36 -2.70 -16.87 16.62
N SER A 37 -2.36 -17.04 15.33
CA SER A 37 -1.19 -16.47 14.70
C SER A 37 -1.33 -14.97 14.79
N SER A 38 -0.87 -14.44 15.92
CA SER A 38 -0.82 -13.02 16.24
C SER A 38 -0.34 -12.26 15.01
N LYS A 39 -1.27 -11.66 14.27
CA LYS A 39 -0.97 -10.70 13.22
C LYS A 39 -0.30 -9.55 13.94
N ARG A 40 1.03 -9.60 14.04
CA ARG A 40 1.85 -8.50 14.54
C ARG A 40 1.65 -7.37 13.55
N THR A 41 0.63 -6.55 13.80
CA THR A 41 0.47 -5.29 13.12
C THR A 41 1.75 -4.54 13.44
N ASN A 42 2.60 -4.34 12.42
CA ASN A 42 3.87 -3.67 12.62
C ASN A 42 3.57 -2.19 12.84
N SER A 43 3.19 -1.87 14.07
CA SER A 43 2.96 -0.53 14.57
C SER A 43 4.22 0.31 14.34
N ARG A 44 4.02 1.62 14.18
CA ARG A 44 5.13 2.54 13.90
C ARG A 44 6.06 2.58 15.11
N ARG A 45 7.18 1.89 15.02
CA ARG A 45 8.23 1.89 16.06
C ARG A 45 9.02 3.21 16.02
N LYS A 46 9.33 3.75 17.20
CA LYS A 46 10.24 4.89 17.36
C LYS A 46 11.67 4.43 16.99
N ILE A 47 12.40 5.30 16.29
CA ILE A 47 13.81 5.08 15.93
C ILE A 47 14.62 6.32 16.30
N LEU A 48 15.92 6.17 16.52
CA LEU A 48 16.86 7.28 16.67
C LEU A 48 17.00 8.07 15.36
N ILE A 49 17.34 9.36 15.45
CA ILE A 49 17.61 10.21 14.29
C ILE A 49 19.12 10.23 14.05
N GLU A 50 19.61 9.13 13.49
CA GLU A 50 21.00 8.88 13.13
C GLU A 50 21.06 8.05 11.83
N PRO A 51 22.22 7.93 11.17
CA PRO A 51 22.36 7.10 9.97
C PRO A 51 21.99 5.63 10.24
N ILE A 52 21.02 5.11 9.47
CA ILE A 52 20.58 3.70 9.57
C ILE A 52 21.68 2.81 8.95
N GLN A 53 22.34 2.00 9.78
CA GLN A 53 23.46 1.16 9.33
C GLN A 53 23.01 0.02 8.40
N ASP A 54 21.92 -0.65 8.76
CA ASP A 54 21.33 -1.73 7.96
C ASP A 54 20.83 -1.20 6.61
N LYS A 55 21.45 -1.66 5.52
CA LYS A 55 21.17 -1.21 4.16
C LYS A 55 19.72 -1.44 3.74
N ASN A 56 19.12 -2.56 4.14
CA ASN A 56 17.75 -2.89 3.75
C ASN A 56 16.74 -2.00 4.49
N LYS A 57 16.91 -1.84 5.81
CA LYS A 57 16.10 -0.91 6.62
C LYS A 57 16.28 0.54 6.15
N ARG A 58 17.49 0.93 5.76
CA ARG A 58 17.77 2.26 5.19
C ARG A 58 17.02 2.47 3.89
N GLN A 59 17.07 1.51 2.96
CA GLN A 59 16.35 1.59 1.68
C GLN A 59 14.83 1.65 1.86
N ILE A 60 14.27 0.80 2.73
CA ILE A 60 12.83 0.81 3.06
C ILE A 60 12.44 2.17 3.67
N THR A 61 13.25 2.66 4.61
CA THR A 61 12.99 3.94 5.27
C THR A 61 13.09 5.10 4.30
N PHE A 62 14.11 5.13 3.44
CA PHE A 62 14.27 6.10 2.38
C PHE A 62 13.01 6.14 1.51
N ASN A 63 12.59 5.01 0.96
CA ASN A 63 11.41 4.95 0.09
C ASN A 63 10.14 5.47 0.79
N LYS A 64 9.89 5.03 2.03
CA LYS A 64 8.72 5.48 2.80
C LYS A 64 8.76 6.97 3.13
N ARG A 65 9.90 7.47 3.62
CA ARG A 65 10.05 8.88 4.03
C ARG A 65 10.07 9.81 2.84
N LYS A 66 10.80 9.47 1.77
CA LYS A 66 10.82 10.20 0.50
C LYS A 66 9.40 10.41 -0.04
N ASN A 67 8.62 9.34 -0.11
CA ASN A 67 7.24 9.44 -0.60
C ASN A 67 6.36 10.28 0.35
N GLY A 68 6.53 10.12 1.66
CA GLY A 68 5.80 10.92 2.65
C GLY A 68 6.11 12.42 2.57
N ILE A 69 7.38 12.80 2.41
CA ILE A 69 7.78 14.22 2.30
C ILE A 69 7.37 14.82 0.96
N LEU A 70 7.50 14.08 -0.15
CA LEU A 70 7.01 14.53 -1.47
C LEU A 70 5.50 14.79 -1.42
N LYS A 71 4.71 13.91 -0.78
CA LYS A 71 3.28 14.13 -0.61
C LYS A 71 3.01 15.41 0.20
N LYS A 72 3.71 15.60 1.32
CA LYS A 72 3.56 16.82 2.15
C LYS A 72 3.91 18.09 1.38
N ALA A 73 4.98 18.08 0.59
CA ALA A 73 5.37 19.22 -0.24
C ALA A 73 4.27 19.59 -1.25
N LYS A 74 3.70 18.58 -1.92
CA LYS A 74 2.55 18.75 -2.81
C LYS A 74 1.31 19.27 -2.09
N ASP A 75 0.94 18.66 -0.96
CA ASP A 75 -0.21 19.07 -0.17
C ASP A 75 -0.07 20.52 0.31
N LEU A 76 1.13 20.92 0.76
CA LEU A 76 1.41 22.29 1.20
C LEU A 76 1.20 23.30 0.07
N HIS A 77 1.75 23.02 -1.12
CA HIS A 77 1.56 23.86 -2.30
C HIS A 77 0.07 24.00 -2.65
N ILE A 78 -0.69 22.91 -2.66
CA ILE A 78 -2.14 22.92 -2.96
C ILE A 78 -2.92 23.73 -1.93
N LEU A 79 -2.64 23.54 -0.63
CA LEU A 79 -3.41 24.16 0.44
C LEU A 79 -3.17 25.67 0.57
N THR A 80 -1.98 26.14 0.24
CA THR A 80 -1.55 27.51 0.58
C THR A 80 -1.18 28.35 -0.64
N GLY A 81 -0.98 27.73 -1.80
CA GLY A 81 -0.43 28.40 -2.97
C GLY A 81 1.06 28.75 -2.85
N ALA A 82 1.74 28.34 -1.78
CA ALA A 82 3.17 28.59 -1.61
C ALA A 82 3.99 27.92 -2.73
N GLN A 83 5.02 28.61 -3.20
CA GLN A 83 6.03 28.00 -4.07
C GLN A 83 6.92 27.08 -3.24
N VAL A 84 7.14 25.87 -3.73
CA VAL A 84 7.86 24.82 -3.01
C VAL A 84 8.81 24.10 -3.96
N LEU A 85 10.04 23.91 -3.51
CA LEU A 85 11.08 23.18 -4.19
C LEU A 85 11.66 22.12 -3.24
N LEU A 86 11.66 20.86 -3.67
CA LEU A 86 12.21 19.74 -2.91
C LEU A 86 12.99 18.82 -3.85
N PHE A 87 14.23 18.54 -3.51
CA PHE A 87 15.06 17.54 -4.17
C PHE A 87 15.56 16.50 -3.18
N VAL A 88 15.59 15.24 -3.62
CA VAL A 88 16.09 14.11 -2.86
C VAL A 88 16.94 13.25 -3.79
N SER A 89 18.20 13.05 -3.44
CA SER A 89 19.10 12.11 -4.11
C SER A 89 19.22 10.81 -3.29
N SER A 90 19.22 9.66 -3.95
CA SER A 90 19.50 8.37 -3.30
C SER A 90 20.97 7.98 -3.40
N GLU A 91 21.43 7.10 -2.51
CA GLU A 91 22.76 6.47 -2.59
C GLU A 91 22.99 5.72 -3.92
N THR A 92 21.92 5.36 -4.63
CA THR A 92 21.97 4.68 -5.94
C THR A 92 21.94 5.66 -7.12
N GLY A 93 22.04 6.97 -6.88
CA GLY A 93 22.06 8.01 -7.91
C GLY A 93 20.68 8.41 -8.46
N GLY A 94 19.59 7.96 -7.84
CA GLY A 94 18.24 8.37 -8.24
C GLY A 94 17.91 9.76 -7.73
N LEU A 95 17.46 10.65 -8.63
CA LEU A 95 16.96 11.98 -8.29
C LEU A 95 15.42 11.97 -8.24
N PHE A 96 14.87 12.51 -7.15
CA PHE A 96 13.43 12.62 -6.96
C PHE A 96 13.10 14.04 -6.52
N GLU A 97 12.08 14.62 -7.12
CA GLU A 97 11.78 16.03 -6.91
C GLU A 97 10.28 16.32 -6.83
N PHE A 98 9.98 17.46 -6.21
CA PHE A 98 8.73 18.17 -6.37
C PHE A 98 9.06 19.64 -6.61
N VAL A 99 8.54 20.17 -7.72
CA VAL A 99 8.69 21.57 -8.12
C VAL A 99 7.29 22.12 -8.34
N SER A 100 6.92 23.19 -7.64
CA SER A 100 5.65 23.86 -7.90
C SER A 100 5.61 24.46 -9.32
N PRO A 101 4.49 24.42 -10.05
CA PRO A 101 4.42 24.80 -11.47
C PRO A 101 4.96 26.20 -11.80
N SER A 102 4.72 27.19 -10.93
CA SER A 102 5.18 28.57 -11.12
C SER A 102 6.66 28.81 -10.82
N LEU A 103 7.38 27.79 -10.35
CA LEU A 103 8.83 27.84 -10.11
C LEU A 103 9.61 27.11 -11.22
N ALA A 104 8.92 26.33 -12.04
CA ALA A 104 9.49 25.60 -13.17
C ALA A 104 9.50 26.44 -14.47
N SER A 105 8.98 27.66 -14.42
CA SER A 105 8.85 28.62 -15.53
C SER A 105 9.91 29.71 -15.47
#